data_AF-A0A8T8C954-F1
#
_entry.id   AF-A0A8T8C954-F1
#
_cell.length_a   1.000
_cell.length_b   1.000
_cell.length_c   1.000
_cell.angle_alpha   90.00
_cell.angle_beta   90.00
_cell.angle_gamma   90.00
#
_symmetry.space_group_name_H-M   'P 1'
#
loop_
_entity.id
_entity.type
_entity.pdbx_description
1 polymer ?
#
loop_
_entity_poly.entity_id
_entity_poly.type
_entity_poly.pdbx_seq_one_letter_code
_entity_poly.pdbx_strand_id
1 'polypeptide(L)'
;MSADLEVFFRVSLGAQFTIYAKPDRADNTYSPEYMGKMRGMISSIEQELKSAGVEQSNHRPDSDVAPEHWTYASYRNEHKSNRAGSSNQHKNLEAEPFFQLVSFSDSASGSSRSGTEHQTLLSPPWAR
;
A
#
# COMPACT_ATOMS: atom_id res chain seq x y z
N MET A 1 -4.84 32.32 -3.76
CA MET A 1 -6.04 31.43 -3.70
C MET A 1 -6.16 30.90 -2.28
N SER A 2 -7.37 30.80 -1.74
CA SER A 2 -7.60 30.35 -0.34
C SER A 2 -7.35 28.84 -0.19
N ALA A 3 -6.78 28.42 0.94
CA ALA A 3 -6.52 27.01 1.28
C ALA A 3 -7.79 26.14 1.26
N ASP A 4 -8.95 26.73 1.55
CA ASP A 4 -10.24 26.02 1.57
C ASP A 4 -10.69 25.56 0.17
N LEU A 5 -10.40 26.37 -0.87
CA LEU A 5 -10.70 26.02 -2.26
C LEU A 5 -9.80 24.86 -2.74
N GLU A 6 -8.54 24.83 -2.29
CA GLU A 6 -7.58 23.79 -2.64
C GLU A 6 -7.96 22.43 -2.03
N VAL A 7 -8.46 22.43 -0.79
CA VAL A 7 -8.99 21.21 -0.15
C VAL A 7 -10.25 20.70 -0.86
N PHE A 8 -11.15 21.59 -1.27
CA PHE A 8 -12.39 21.23 -1.96
C PHE A 8 -12.12 20.61 -3.34
N PHE A 9 -11.26 21.22 -4.17
CA PHE A 9 -10.92 20.68 -5.49
C PHE A 9 -10.20 19.33 -5.40
N ARG A 10 -9.25 19.19 -4.47
CA ARG A 10 -8.50 17.95 -4.30
C ARG A 10 -9.41 16.78 -3.95
N VAL A 11 -10.33 16.96 -2.99
CA VAL A 11 -11.23 15.90 -2.49
C VAL A 11 -12.43 15.65 -3.42
N SER A 12 -12.82 16.62 -4.25
CA SER A 12 -13.92 16.42 -5.22
C SER A 12 -13.45 15.71 -6.50
N LEU A 13 -12.20 15.91 -6.91
CA LEU A 13 -11.63 15.28 -8.12
C LEU A 13 -10.88 13.97 -7.84
N GLY A 14 -10.30 13.80 -6.65
CA GLY A 14 -9.63 12.58 -6.20
C GLY A 14 -9.69 12.42 -4.69
N ALA A 15 -9.18 11.31 -4.14
CA ALA A 15 -9.17 11.06 -2.69
C ALA A 15 -10.50 11.35 -1.97
N GLN A 16 -11.62 11.02 -2.62
CA GLN A 16 -12.99 11.22 -2.10
C GLN A 16 -13.22 10.42 -0.80
N PHE A 17 -12.49 9.31 -0.65
CA PHE A 17 -12.48 8.49 0.55
C PHE A 17 -11.08 8.53 1.18
N THR A 18 -11.03 8.57 2.52
CA THR A 18 -9.78 8.48 3.28
C THR A 18 -9.93 7.42 4.36
N ILE A 19 -9.01 6.45 4.38
CA ILE A 19 -8.98 5.38 5.37
C ILE A 19 -7.80 5.62 6.31
N TYR A 20 -8.08 5.70 7.61
CA TYR A 20 -7.06 5.90 8.63
C TYR A 20 -6.62 4.56 9.23
N ALA A 21 -5.40 4.13 8.91
CA ALA A 21 -4.78 3.00 9.57
C ALA A 21 -4.28 3.40 10.97
N LYS A 22 -4.52 2.53 11.96
CA LYS A 22 -4.01 2.71 13.33
C LYS A 22 -3.43 1.37 13.83
N PRO A 23 -2.32 1.40 14.59
CA PRO A 23 -1.80 0.19 15.23
C PRO A 23 -2.88 -0.55 16.04
N ASP A 24 -2.91 -1.87 15.93
CA ASP A 24 -3.91 -2.72 16.58
C ASP A 24 -3.49 -3.22 17.96
N ARG A 25 -2.20 -3.13 18.29
CA ARG A 25 -1.66 -3.58 19.58
C ARG A 25 -1.56 -2.44 20.59
N ALA A 26 -1.62 -2.80 21.87
CA ALA A 26 -1.57 -1.86 22.99
C ALA A 26 -0.24 -1.08 23.10
N ASP A 27 0.83 -1.60 22.51
CA ASP A 27 2.15 -0.97 22.47
C ASP A 27 2.34 0.00 21.28
N ASN A 28 1.25 0.32 20.56
CA ASN A 28 1.26 1.12 19.33
C ASN A 28 2.05 0.50 18.17
N THR A 29 2.18 -0.82 18.13
CA THR A 29 2.73 -1.55 16.97
C THR A 29 1.65 -2.23 16.13
N TYR A 30 1.97 -2.48 14.87
CA TYR A 30 1.11 -3.26 13.97
C TYR A 30 1.41 -4.76 14.10
N SER A 31 0.37 -5.58 14.25
CA SER A 31 0.50 -7.03 14.16
C SER A 31 0.63 -7.50 12.69
N PRO A 32 1.34 -8.61 12.43
CA PRO A 32 1.37 -9.22 11.10
C PRO A 32 -0.04 -9.55 10.58
N GLU A 33 -0.95 -10.00 11.45
CA GLU A 33 -2.32 -10.34 11.11
C GLU A 33 -3.09 -9.10 10.65
N TYR A 34 -2.93 -7.98 11.35
CA TYR A 34 -3.55 -6.71 10.96
C TYR A 34 -2.97 -6.18 9.65
N MET A 35 -1.65 -6.24 9.46
CA MET A 35 -1.01 -5.82 8.21
C MET A 35 -1.51 -6.66 7.02
N GLY A 36 -1.66 -7.98 7.20
CA GLY A 36 -2.25 -8.86 6.19
C GLY A 36 -3.70 -8.49 5.86
N LYS A 37 -4.51 -8.17 6.88
CA LYS A 37 -5.89 -7.69 6.69
C LYS A 37 -5.95 -6.35 5.96
N MET A 38 -5.09 -5.40 6.31
CA MET A 38 -5.01 -4.09 5.65
C MET A 38 -4.67 -4.23 4.18
N ARG A 39 -3.68 -5.05 3.86
CA ARG A 39 -3.33 -5.38 2.48
C ARG A 39 -4.50 -6.02 1.75
N GLY A 40 -5.11 -7.06 2.33
CA GLY A 40 -6.27 -7.74 1.73
C GLY A 40 -7.44 -6.80 1.50
N MET A 41 -7.73 -5.90 2.44
CA MET A 41 -8.77 -4.88 2.31
C MET A 41 -8.49 -3.93 1.13
N ILE A 42 -7.25 -3.42 0.99
CA ILE A 42 -6.89 -2.54 -0.12
C ILE A 42 -7.06 -3.28 -1.46
N SER A 43 -6.57 -4.52 -1.56
CA SER A 43 -6.75 -5.36 -2.74
C SER A 43 -8.22 -5.61 -3.08
N SER A 44 -9.07 -5.86 -2.07
CA SER A 44 -10.51 -6.02 -2.27
C SER A 44 -11.16 -4.72 -2.76
N ILE A 45 -10.79 -3.55 -2.21
CA ILE A 45 -11.32 -2.27 -2.70
C ILE A 45 -10.96 -2.05 -4.16
N GLU A 46 -9.69 -2.26 -4.53
CA GLU A 46 -9.21 -2.16 -5.91
C GLU A 46 -10.00 -3.08 -6.86
N GLN A 47 -10.20 -4.34 -6.46
CA GLN A 47 -10.91 -5.34 -7.25
C GLN A 47 -12.40 -4.99 -7.40
N GLU A 48 -13.07 -4.62 -6.31
CA GLU A 48 -14.50 -4.30 -6.31
C GLU A 48 -14.79 -3.07 -7.18
N LEU A 49 -14.02 -1.98 -7.02
CA LEU A 49 -14.15 -0.78 -7.85
C LEU A 49 -13.94 -1.08 -9.33
N LYS A 50 -12.91 -1.86 -9.66
CA LYS A 50 -12.65 -2.30 -11.02
C LYS A 50 -13.79 -3.15 -11.59
N SER A 51 -14.31 -4.10 -10.80
CA SER A 51 -15.38 -5.00 -11.23
C SER A 51 -16.71 -4.28 -11.46
N ALA A 52 -16.96 -3.23 -10.70
CA ALA A 52 -18.13 -2.36 -10.85
C ALA A 52 -18.01 -1.39 -12.03
N GLY A 53 -16.87 -1.36 -12.73
CA GLY A 53 -16.63 -0.43 -13.85
C GLY A 53 -16.49 1.02 -13.39
N VAL A 54 -16.02 1.25 -12.15
CA VAL A 54 -15.76 2.61 -11.67
C VAL A 54 -14.60 3.20 -12.46
N GLU A 55 -14.87 4.32 -13.12
CA GLU A 55 -13.87 5.07 -13.88
C GLU A 55 -12.73 5.54 -12.98
N GLN A 56 -11.51 5.44 -13.49
CA GLN A 56 -10.31 5.86 -12.78
C GLN A 56 -10.25 7.39 -12.77
N SER A 57 -9.90 7.97 -11.62
CA SER A 57 -9.62 9.40 -11.58
C SER A 57 -8.20 9.67 -12.08
N ASN A 58 -8.07 10.65 -12.98
CA ASN A 58 -6.76 11.21 -13.36
C ASN A 58 -6.19 12.17 -12.30
N HIS A 59 -6.83 12.31 -11.14
CA HIS A 59 -6.49 13.28 -10.09
C HIS A 59 -6.07 12.59 -8.79
N ARG A 60 -5.13 11.64 -8.85
CA ARG A 60 -4.44 11.18 -7.64
C ARG A 60 -3.77 12.39 -6.97
N PRO A 61 -3.90 12.59 -5.64
CA PRO A 61 -3.28 13.73 -4.98
C PRO A 61 -1.75 13.74 -5.18
N ASP A 62 -1.20 14.90 -5.51
CA ASP A 62 0.26 15.10 -5.61
C ASP A 62 1.00 14.82 -4.29
N SER A 63 0.29 14.71 -3.17
CA SER A 63 0.86 14.40 -1.86
C SER A 63 0.98 12.90 -1.55
N ASP A 64 0.37 12.05 -2.38
CA ASP A 64 0.23 10.61 -2.13
C ASP A 64 1.06 9.77 -3.12
N VAL A 65 1.45 8.56 -2.71
CA VAL A 65 2.18 7.58 -3.54
C VAL A 65 1.35 6.31 -3.75
N ALA A 66 1.59 5.59 -4.83
CA ALA A 66 0.90 4.34 -5.14
C ALA A 66 1.83 3.45 -5.98
N PRO A 67 1.83 2.12 -5.77
CA PRO A 67 2.50 1.19 -6.68
C PRO A 67 1.74 1.12 -8.02
N GLU A 68 2.39 0.63 -9.08
CA GLU A 68 1.79 0.59 -10.43
C GLU A 68 0.47 -0.20 -10.53
N HIS A 69 0.26 -1.18 -9.66
CA HIS A 69 -0.96 -2.01 -9.68
C HIS A 69 -2.12 -1.41 -8.88
N TRP A 70 -1.91 -0.32 -8.14
CA TRP A 70 -3.00 0.41 -7.51
C TRP A 70 -3.54 1.45 -8.48
N THR A 71 -4.82 1.30 -8.78
CA THR A 71 -5.53 2.14 -9.73
C THR A 71 -6.30 3.25 -9.02
N TYR A 72 -6.84 2.96 -7.83
CA TYR A 72 -7.75 3.85 -7.11
C TYR A 72 -7.15 4.34 -5.79
N ALA A 73 -6.47 3.45 -5.07
CA ALA A 73 -5.85 3.69 -3.78
C ALA A 73 -4.54 4.46 -3.93
N SER A 74 -4.24 5.27 -2.92
CA SER A 74 -2.94 5.91 -2.76
C SER A 74 -2.65 6.09 -1.26
N TYR A 75 -1.39 6.29 -0.93
CA TYR A 75 -0.88 6.29 0.44
C TYR A 75 -0.21 7.61 0.79
N ARG A 76 -0.46 8.06 2.03
CA ARG A 76 0.21 9.19 2.63
C ARG A 76 0.30 9.01 4.14
N ASN A 77 1.43 9.38 4.73
CA ASN A 77 1.60 9.47 6.18
C ASN A 77 1.50 10.93 6.66
N GLU A 78 0.43 11.26 7.37
CA GLU A 78 0.18 12.63 7.82
C GLU A 78 1.18 13.20 8.83
N HIS A 79 1.95 12.34 9.51
CA HIS A 79 2.97 12.76 10.46
C HIS A 79 4.32 13.03 9.79
N LYS A 80 4.51 12.53 8.56
CA LYS A 80 5.79 12.61 7.83
C LYS A 80 5.66 13.36 6.50
N SER A 81 4.47 13.83 6.16
CA SER A 81 4.18 14.43 4.87
C SER A 81 3.03 15.43 4.93
N ASN A 82 3.04 16.42 4.04
CA ASN A 82 2.00 17.44 3.95
C ASN A 82 1.06 17.16 2.76
N ARG A 83 0.00 17.97 2.64
CA ARG A 83 -1.02 17.82 1.59
C ARG A 83 -0.67 18.47 0.24
N ALA A 84 0.36 19.30 0.18
CA ALA A 84 0.81 19.96 -1.05
C ALA A 84 1.65 19.01 -1.93
N GLY A 85 2.42 18.11 -1.32
CA GLY A 85 3.28 17.18 -2.04
C GLY A 85 4.62 17.77 -2.45
N SER A 86 5.60 16.89 -2.66
CA SER A 86 6.91 17.23 -3.26
C SER A 86 7.62 15.94 -3.70
N SER A 87 8.59 16.05 -4.60
CA SER A 87 9.38 14.89 -5.05
C SER A 87 10.15 14.21 -3.90
N ASN A 88 10.68 14.98 -2.95
CA ASN A 88 11.33 14.44 -1.75
C ASN A 88 10.33 13.73 -0.85
N GLN A 89 9.11 14.28 -0.73
CA GLN A 89 8.03 13.63 0.01
C GLN A 89 7.65 12.29 -0.61
N HIS A 90 7.53 12.20 -1.93
CA HIS A 90 7.25 10.92 -2.61
C HIS A 90 8.30 9.87 -2.31
N LYS A 91 9.58 10.20 -2.47
CA LYS A 91 10.68 9.26 -2.16
C LYS A 91 10.65 8.77 -0.72
N ASN A 92 10.34 9.65 0.23
CA ASN A 92 10.23 9.29 1.64
C ASN A 92 9.02 8.37 1.91
N LEU A 93 7.88 8.63 1.25
CA LEU A 93 6.68 7.81 1.39
C LEU A 93 6.86 6.42 0.75
N GLU A 94 7.52 6.32 -0.39
CA GLU A 94 7.88 5.05 -1.05
C GLU A 94 8.82 4.19 -0.18
N ALA A 95 9.66 4.85 0.62
CA ALA A 95 10.56 4.19 1.57
C ALA A 95 9.89 3.84 2.92
N GLU A 96 8.62 4.20 3.15
CA GLU A 96 7.99 3.91 4.44
C GLU A 96 7.71 2.41 4.62
N PRO A 97 8.08 1.81 5.76
CA PRO A 97 7.87 0.37 6.00
C PRO A 97 6.39 -0.03 5.92
N PHE A 98 5.48 0.81 6.42
CA PHE A 98 4.05 0.54 6.33
C PHE A 98 3.61 0.42 4.87
N PHE A 99 4.00 1.38 4.03
CA PHE A 99 3.67 1.39 2.61
C PHE A 99 4.18 0.12 1.93
N GLN A 100 5.48 -0.19 2.08
CA GLN A 100 6.11 -1.37 1.48
C GLN A 100 5.41 -2.69 1.87
N LEU A 101 4.94 -2.81 3.12
CA LEU A 101 4.26 -4.00 3.61
C LEU A 101 2.82 -4.15 3.10
N VAL A 102 2.13 -3.05 2.78
CA VAL A 102 0.75 -3.13 2.27
C VAL A 102 0.67 -3.05 0.75
N SER A 103 1.73 -2.60 0.09
CA SER A 103 1.72 -2.29 -1.35
C SER A 103 2.57 -3.22 -2.20
N PHE A 104 3.15 -4.30 -1.66
CA PHE A 104 3.90 -5.25 -2.48
C PHE A 104 2.94 -6.07 -3.37
N SER A 105 3.34 -6.30 -4.61
CA SER A 105 2.57 -7.11 -5.56
C SER A 105 2.63 -8.61 -5.21
N ASP A 106 1.50 -9.32 -5.31
CA ASP A 106 1.47 -10.80 -5.17
C ASP A 106 2.33 -11.49 -6.23
N SER A 107 2.54 -10.87 -7.39
CA SER A 107 3.44 -11.40 -8.43
C SER A 107 4.91 -11.43 -8.00
N ALA A 108 5.33 -10.59 -7.04
CA ALA A 108 6.67 -10.63 -6.47
C ALA A 108 6.90 -11.85 -5.56
N SER A 109 5.81 -12.46 -5.06
CA SER A 109 5.84 -13.63 -4.18
C SER A 109 5.95 -14.97 -4.95
N GLY A 110 5.71 -14.95 -6.27
CA GLY A 110 5.63 -16.16 -7.12
C GLY A 110 6.94 -16.63 -7.75
N SER A 111 8.01 -15.84 -7.74
CA SER A 111 9.27 -16.17 -8.47
C SER A 111 10.24 -17.10 -7.73
N SER A 112 9.80 -17.85 -6.71
CA SER A 112 10.68 -18.81 -6.02
C SER A 112 9.98 -20.13 -5.68
N ARG A 113 9.36 -20.79 -6.67
CA ARG A 113 8.96 -22.21 -6.56
C ARG A 113 8.69 -22.85 -7.94
N SER A 114 9.69 -22.84 -8.81
CA SER A 114 9.79 -23.88 -9.86
C SER A 114 11.24 -24.27 -10.07
N GLY A 115 11.65 -25.32 -9.36
CA GLY A 115 12.95 -25.96 -9.50
C GLY A 115 12.79 -27.41 -9.10
N THR A 116 12.20 -28.20 -10.00
CA THR A 116 12.23 -29.65 -9.93
C THR A 116 13.67 -30.09 -10.24
N GLU A 117 14.51 -30.20 -9.21
CA GLU A 117 15.79 -30.90 -9.33
C GLU A 117 15.94 -31.87 -8.15
N HIS A 118 16.06 -33.15 -8.50
CA HIS A 118 16.47 -34.22 -7.61
C HIS A 118 17.83 -33.89 -6.99
N GLN A 119 17.85 -33.42 -5.73
CA GLN A 119 19.06 -33.42 -4.91
C GLN A 119 18.90 -34.39 -3.75
N THR A 120 19.79 -35.38 -3.77
CA THR A 120 20.07 -36.39 -2.76
C THR A 120 20.02 -35.84 -1.33
N LEU A 121 19.21 -36.49 -0.50
CA LEU A 121 19.06 -36.24 0.93
C LEU A 121 20.38 -36.49 1.66
N LEU A 122 21.06 -35.43 2.10
CA LEU A 122 21.94 -35.48 3.26
C LEU A 122 21.15 -35.03 4.48
N SER A 123 21.11 -35.87 5.51
CA SER A 123 20.38 -35.60 6.75
C SER A 123 21.01 -34.43 7.54
N PRO A 124 20.20 -33.55 8.16
CA PRO A 124 20.70 -32.41 8.92
C PRO A 124 21.37 -32.81 10.27
N PRO A 125 22.28 -31.97 10.79
CA PRO A 125 23.26 -32.35 11.81
C PRO A 125 22.72 -32.47 13.26
N TRP A 126 21.42 -32.35 13.48
CA TRP A 126 20.83 -32.53 14.81
C TRP A 126 20.31 -33.95 15.08
N ALA A 127 20.49 -34.87 14.13
CA ALA A 127 20.28 -36.30 14.35
C ALA A 127 21.52 -36.94 15.00
N ARG A 128 21.80 -36.58 16.26
CA ARG A 128 22.57 -37.39 17.22
C ARG A 128 22.04 -37.16 18.62
#